data_AF-A0A6N4W514-F1
#
_entry.id   AF-A0A6N4W514-F1
#
_cell.length_a   1.000
_cell.length_b   1.000
_cell.length_c   1.000
_cell.angle_alpha   90.00
_cell.angle_beta   90.00
_cell.angle_gamma   90.00
#
_symmetry.space_group_name_H-M   'P 1'
#
loop_
_entity.id
_entity.type
_entity.pdbx_description
1 polymer ?
#
loop_
_entity_poly.entity_id
_entity_poly.type
_entity_poly.pdbx_seq_one_letter_code
_entity_poly.pdbx_strand_id
1 'polypeptide(L)' 'MCRAVNCRVCGKTTWSGCGMHVDAVRRSVSAGQWCSGHAAPEIVPSRWNLFKRRK' A
#
# COMPACT_ATOMS: atom_id res chain seq x y z
N MET A 1 4.61 5.27 -16.26
CA MET A 1 3.16 5.22 -16.52
C MET A 1 2.43 5.00 -15.21
N CYS A 2 1.64 5.94 -14.71
CA CYS A 2 0.84 5.70 -13.50
C CYS A 2 -0.48 5.08 -13.95
N ARG A 3 -0.89 3.98 -13.32
CA ARG A 3 -2.22 3.40 -13.56
C ARG A 3 -3.01 3.29 -12.26
N ALA A 4 -4.33 3.38 -12.39
CA ALA A 4 -5.26 2.99 -11.33
C ALA A 4 -5.18 1.47 -11.13
N VAL A 5 -4.90 1.03 -9.91
CA VAL A 5 -4.99 -0.38 -9.52
C VAL A 5 -5.81 -0.49 -8.25
N ASN A 6 -6.41 -1.66 -8.03
CA ASN A 6 -7.13 -1.88 -6.79
C ASN A 6 -6.15 -2.23 -5.66
N CYS A 7 -6.31 -1.58 -4.52
CA CYS A 7 -5.52 -1.88 -3.35
C CYS A 7 -5.89 -3.28 -2.82
N ARG A 8 -4.91 -4.16 -2.65
CA ARG A 8 -5.14 -5.51 -2.10
C ARG A 8 -5.49 -5.51 -0.60
N VAL A 9 -5.28 -4.39 0.10
CA VAL A 9 -5.51 -4.27 1.54
C VAL A 9 -6.92 -3.77 1.84
N CYS A 10 -7.35 -2.68 1.19
CA CYS A 10 -8.66 -2.07 1.44
C CYS A 10 -9.65 -2.17 0.28
N GLY A 11 -9.26 -2.69 -0.89
CA GLY A 11 -10.13 -2.76 -2.07
C GLY A 11 -10.46 -1.41 -2.72
N LYS A 12 -9.86 -0.30 -2.25
CA LYS A 12 -10.02 1.04 -2.81
C LYS A 12 -9.05 1.30 -3.96
N THR A 13 -9.34 2.32 -4.78
CA THR A 13 -8.48 2.74 -5.89
C THR A 13 -7.16 3.29 -5.36
N THR A 14 -6.06 2.67 -5.78
CA THR A 14 -4.69 3.12 -5.50
C THR A 14 -3.91 3.30 -6.80
N TRP A 15 -2.75 3.93 -6.71
CA TRP A 15 -1.92 4.26 -7.86
C TRP A 15 -0.63 3.44 -7.80
N SER A 16 -0.29 2.78 -8.91
CA SER A 16 1.03 2.16 -9.06
C SER A 16 1.81 2.92 -10.13
N GLY A 17 2.93 3.52 -9.73
CA GLY A 17 3.81 4.30 -10.60
C GLY A 17 4.54 5.42 -9.84
N CYS A 18 5.35 6.18 -10.57
CA CYS A 18 6.30 7.18 -10.05
C CYS A 18 5.67 8.45 -9.45
N GLY A 19 4.35 8.50 -9.25
CA GLY A 19 3.66 9.63 -8.62
C GLY A 19 3.47 10.89 -9.48
N MET A 20 4.25 11.09 -10.55
CA MET A 20 4.15 12.30 -11.40
C MET A 20 2.78 12.52 -12.06
N HIS A 21 2.02 11.46 -12.31
CA HIS A 21 0.72 11.58 -12.98
C HIS A 21 -0.47 11.45 -12.02
N VAL A 22 -0.23 11.33 -10.71
CA VAL A 22 -1.30 11.09 -9.72
C VAL A 22 -2.34 12.21 -9.71
N ASP A 23 -1.94 13.46 -9.94
CA ASP A 23 -2.84 14.62 -9.94
C ASP A 23 -3.91 14.53 -11.05
N ALA A 24 -3.52 14.11 -12.25
CA ALA A 24 -4.45 13.92 -13.37
C ALA A 24 -5.47 12.82 -13.05
N VAL A 25 -5.07 11.74 -12.37
CA VAL A 25 -5.99 10.64 -12.07
C VAL A 25 -6.84 10.89 -10.82
N ARG A 26 -6.34 11.70 -9.88
CA ARG A 26 -7.14 12.25 -8.76
C ARG A 26 -8.29 13.13 -9.27
N ARG A 27 -8.17 13.80 -10.42
CA ARG A 27 -9.30 14.53 -11.02
C ARG A 27 -10.43 13.63 -11.50
N SER A 28 -10.13 12.38 -11.88
CA SER A 28 -11.13 11.43 -12.38
C SER A 28 -11.78 10.57 -11.29
N VAL A 29 -11.18 10.50 -10.10
CA VAL A 29 -11.66 9.62 -9.01
C VAL A 29 -11.97 10.46 -7.78
N SER A 30 -13.18 10.32 -7.24
CA SER A 30 -13.63 11.02 -6.04
C SER A 30 -12.72 10.72 -4.84
N ALA A 31 -12.45 11.73 -4.00
CA ALA A 31 -11.53 11.61 -2.85
C ALA A 31 -11.89 10.45 -1.89
N GLY A 32 -13.18 10.11 -1.74
CA GLY A 32 -13.64 9.00 -0.90
C GLY A 32 -13.24 7.61 -1.39
N GLN A 33 -12.85 7.46 -2.66
CA GLN A 33 -12.45 6.20 -3.27
C GLN A 33 -10.93 5.99 -3.27
N TRP A 34 -10.16 6.91 -2.70
CA TRP A 34 -8.71 6.79 -2.63
C TRP A 34 -8.27 5.89 -1.48
N CYS A 35 -7.24 5.08 -1.77
CA CYS A 35 -6.49 4.39 -0.74
C CYS A 35 -5.59 5.40 0.00
N SER A 36 -5.72 5.49 1.32
CA SER A 36 -4.98 6.42 2.19
C SER A 36 -3.53 5.99 2.46
N GLY A 37 -3.05 4.94 1.77
CA GLY A 37 -1.80 4.28 2.10
C GLY A 37 -1.98 3.36 3.30
N HIS A 38 -1.49 2.13 3.19
CA HIS A 38 -1.36 1.22 4.32
C HIS A 38 0.12 1.09 4.60
N ALA A 39 0.52 1.24 5.86
CA ALA A 39 1.84 0.75 6.27
C ALA A 39 1.90 -0.72 5.84
N ALA A 40 2.92 -1.06 5.04
CA ALA A 40 3.17 -2.45 4.65
C ALA A 40 3.11 -3.32 5.91
N PRO A 41 2.58 -4.55 5.85
CA PRO A 41 2.47 -5.39 7.03
C PRO A 41 3.85 -5.45 7.65
N GLU A 42 3.98 -4.78 8.78
CA GLU A 42 5.22 -4.68 9.51
C GLU A 42 5.54 -6.12 9.83
N ILE A 43 6.65 -6.61 9.27
CA ILE A 43 7.14 -7.95 9.56
C ILE A 43 7.60 -7.85 11.00
N VAL A 44 6.65 -7.89 11.95
CA VAL A 44 6.93 -7.93 13.36
C VAL A 44 7.75 -9.20 13.53
N PRO A 45 9.06 -9.10 13.87
CA PRO A 45 9.87 -10.29 13.97
C PRO A 45 9.28 -11.14 15.08
N SER A 46 8.65 -12.26 14.70
CA SER A 46 8.07 -13.22 15.63
C SER A 46 9.13 -13.57 16.66
N ARG A 47 8.86 -13.23 17.93
CA ARG A 47 9.68 -13.49 19.13
C ARG A 47 10.20 -14.94 19.22
N TRP A 48 9.55 -15.86 18.51
CA TRP A 48 9.94 -17.25 18.35
C TRP A 48 11.37 -17.47 17.81
N ASN A 49 11.84 -16.65 16.87
CA ASN A 49 13.18 -16.80 16.28
C ASN A 49 14.32 -16.41 17.24
N LEU A 50 14.03 -15.63 18.29
CA LEU A 50 15.03 -15.27 19.30
C LEU A 50 15.32 -16.43 20.27
N PHE A 51 14.34 -17.30 20.52
CA PHE A 51 14.50 -18.45 21.41
C PHE A 51 15.31 -19.60 20.78
N LYS A 52 15.29 -19.73 19.44
CA LYS A 52 15.98 -20.83 18.72
C LYS A 52 17.46 -20.62 18.46
N ARG A 53 17.99 -19.39 18.59
CA ARG A 53 19.38 -19.04 18.27
C ARG A 53 20.38 -19.21 19.43
N ARG A 54 19.94 -19.70 20.59
CA ARG A 54 20.77 -19.91 21.79
C ARG A 54 20.95 -21.39 22.15
N LYS A 55 20.96 -22.30 21.17
CA LYS A 55 21.22 -23.73 21.39
C LYS A 55 22.29 -24.22 20.44
#